data_AF-A0A367W3R3-F1
#
_entry.id   AF-A0A367W3R3-F1
#
_cell.length_a   1.000
_cell.length_b   1.000
_cell.length_c   1.000
_cell.angle_alpha   90.00
_cell.angle_beta   90.00
_cell.angle_gamma   90.00
#
_symmetry.space_group_name_H-M   'P 1'
#
loop_
_entity.id
_entity.type
_entity.pdbx_description
1 polymer ?
#
loop_
_entity_poly.entity_id
_entity_poly.type
_entity_poly.pdbx_seq_one_letter_code
_entity_poly.pdbx_strand_id
1 'polypeptide(L)'
;MKAKLLAVVSAAAFLSACANMNIPGVRDMADEGSAFDAALHQNYADLAQAEYDEADWSDARYFTSRSKMAAMSQDTGPQMISERSLPEGSVAEVEVARSDLMAALDAGGRDKAASAAARAQSSFDCWLQELEENIQQEDIDNCRSAFYQALAIVQAELEPAAAPMAAAMPMPVPMNVYFGFDSAAIDGKGMSVINGIVEAYGKYSPASVSLVAYADRAGDAMYNDILAKSRVDEVVKALRAGGVPASKLAISISGEANVPVATDDGVAEQGNRVVVVTFKDSM
;
A
#
# COMPACT_ATOMS: atom_id res chain seq x y z
N MET A 1 -24.10 -3.39 -85.87
CA MET A 1 -23.88 -1.99 -85.46
C MET A 1 -23.76 -1.95 -83.94
N LYS A 2 -22.71 -1.29 -83.44
CA LYS A 2 -22.19 -1.39 -82.07
C LYS A 2 -23.17 -0.82 -81.04
N ALA A 3 -23.49 -1.59 -80.00
CA ALA A 3 -24.26 -1.13 -78.85
C ALA A 3 -23.40 -0.17 -78.02
N LYS A 4 -23.96 0.99 -77.67
CA LYS A 4 -23.34 1.98 -76.78
C LYS A 4 -23.39 1.44 -75.34
N LEU A 5 -22.23 1.15 -74.75
CA LEU A 5 -22.09 0.94 -73.31
C LEU A 5 -22.18 2.32 -72.63
N LEU A 6 -23.26 2.56 -71.90
CA LEU A 6 -23.32 3.62 -70.89
C LEU A 6 -22.61 3.10 -69.64
N ALA A 7 -21.41 3.63 -69.37
CA ALA A 7 -20.73 3.42 -68.11
C ALA A 7 -21.45 4.24 -67.03
N VAL A 8 -22.24 3.57 -66.19
CA VAL A 8 -22.69 4.13 -64.92
C VAL A 8 -21.53 4.01 -63.94
N VAL A 9 -20.79 5.10 -63.77
CA VAL A 9 -19.81 5.21 -62.68
C VAL A 9 -20.61 5.42 -61.40
N SER A 10 -20.85 4.35 -60.64
CA SER A 10 -21.41 4.44 -59.30
C SER A 10 -20.45 5.21 -58.39
N ALA A 11 -20.81 6.44 -58.05
CA ALA A 11 -20.14 7.28 -57.06
C ALA A 11 -20.44 6.85 -55.62
N ALA A 12 -20.33 5.55 -55.31
CA ALA A 12 -20.71 4.99 -54.00
C ALA A 12 -19.52 4.67 -53.07
N ALA A 13 -18.28 4.97 -53.46
CA ALA A 13 -17.09 4.52 -52.75
C ALA A 13 -16.32 5.61 -51.97
N PHE A 14 -16.97 6.70 -51.55
CA PHE A 14 -16.29 7.81 -50.84
C PHE A 14 -16.86 8.17 -49.45
N LEU A 15 -17.75 7.35 -48.87
CA LEU A 15 -18.37 7.66 -47.55
C LEU A 15 -17.83 6.83 -46.37
N SER A 16 -16.87 5.92 -46.57
CA SER A 16 -16.41 5.02 -45.48
C SER A 16 -15.44 5.67 -44.49
N ALA A 17 -14.89 6.86 -44.78
CA ALA A 17 -13.96 7.53 -43.87
C ALA A 17 -14.64 8.16 -42.64
N CYS A 18 -15.94 8.50 -42.73
CA CYS A 18 -16.70 9.07 -41.62
C CYS A 18 -17.39 8.01 -40.74
N ALA A 19 -17.45 6.76 -41.17
CA ALA A 19 -18.11 5.69 -40.40
C ALA A 19 -17.33 5.28 -39.13
N ASN A 20 -16.03 5.60 -39.07
CA ASN A 20 -15.14 5.23 -37.96
C ASN A 20 -14.97 6.30 -36.87
N MET A 21 -15.75 7.39 -36.89
CA MET A 21 -15.67 8.48 -35.90
C MET A 21 -17.02 8.75 -35.21
N ASN A 22 -17.88 7.73 -35.11
CA ASN A 22 -19.16 7.81 -34.41
C ASN A 22 -18.97 7.59 -32.90
N ILE A 23 -18.33 8.54 -32.22
CA ILE A 23 -18.05 8.45 -30.78
C ILE A 23 -19.34 8.25 -29.95
N PRO A 24 -20.43 9.03 -30.16
CA PRO A 24 -21.65 8.83 -29.38
C PRO A 24 -22.27 7.45 -29.60
N GLY A 25 -22.33 7.00 -30.86
CA GLY A 25 -22.91 5.69 -31.16
C GLY A 25 -22.05 4.51 -30.69
N VAL A 26 -20.73 4.67 -30.58
CA VAL A 26 -19.87 3.67 -29.94
C VAL A 26 -20.11 3.68 -28.43
N ARG A 27 -20.10 4.86 -27.78
CA ARG A 27 -20.34 5.01 -26.33
C ARG A 27 -21.66 4.38 -25.87
N ASP A 28 -22.68 4.43 -26.72
CA ASP A 28 -24.02 3.84 -26.49
C ASP A 28 -24.11 2.33 -26.82
N MET A 29 -23.03 1.69 -27.28
CA MET A 29 -23.02 0.24 -27.53
C MET A 29 -23.23 -0.53 -26.23
N ALA A 30 -23.93 -1.66 -26.32
CA ALA A 30 -24.03 -2.60 -25.21
C ALA A 30 -22.68 -3.29 -24.98
N ASP A 31 -22.29 -3.43 -23.72
CA ASP A 31 -21.10 -4.18 -23.32
C ASP A 31 -21.38 -5.69 -23.37
N GLU A 32 -20.63 -6.41 -24.20
CA GLU A 32 -20.71 -7.87 -24.33
C GLU A 32 -19.74 -8.61 -23.39
N GLY A 33 -18.82 -7.87 -22.76
CA GLY A 33 -17.69 -8.40 -22.00
C GLY A 33 -17.82 -8.33 -20.47
N SER A 34 -16.66 -8.39 -19.81
CA SER A 34 -16.50 -8.28 -18.36
C SER A 34 -16.69 -6.85 -17.85
N ALA A 35 -16.68 -6.67 -16.53
CA ALA A 35 -16.66 -5.34 -15.91
C ALA A 35 -15.41 -4.53 -16.31
N PHE A 36 -14.29 -5.21 -16.62
CA PHE A 36 -13.10 -4.58 -17.15
C PHE A 36 -13.35 -4.06 -18.57
N ASP A 37 -13.97 -4.86 -19.43
CA ASP A 37 -14.26 -4.48 -20.82
C ASP A 37 -15.23 -3.29 -20.89
N ALA A 38 -16.27 -3.28 -20.05
CA ALA A 38 -17.22 -2.18 -19.95
C ALA A 38 -16.55 -0.87 -19.46
N ALA A 39 -15.66 -0.96 -18.47
CA ALA A 39 -14.91 0.21 -18.01
C ALA A 39 -13.93 0.71 -19.09
N LEU A 40 -13.26 -0.21 -19.79
CA LEU A 40 -12.31 0.11 -20.85
C LEU A 40 -13.01 0.75 -22.07
N HIS A 41 -14.21 0.27 -22.40
CA HIS A 41 -15.08 0.85 -23.42
C HIS A 41 -15.34 2.34 -23.15
N GLN A 42 -15.78 2.68 -21.93
CA GLN A 42 -16.06 4.07 -21.57
C GLN A 42 -14.79 4.92 -21.51
N ASN A 43 -13.69 4.40 -20.95
CA ASN A 43 -12.43 5.13 -20.89
C ASN A 43 -11.89 5.50 -22.28
N TYR A 44 -11.96 4.58 -23.26
CA TYR A 44 -11.56 4.90 -24.63
C TYR A 44 -12.57 5.80 -25.35
N ALA A 45 -13.85 5.76 -25.00
CA ALA A 45 -14.82 6.72 -25.52
C ALA A 45 -14.53 8.15 -25.01
N ASP A 46 -14.01 8.29 -23.79
CA ASP A 46 -13.57 9.57 -23.21
C ASP A 46 -12.32 10.08 -23.91
N LEU A 47 -11.29 9.23 -24.07
CA LEU A 47 -10.09 9.59 -24.83
C LEU A 47 -10.44 10.01 -26.27
N ALA A 48 -11.27 9.22 -26.97
CA ALA A 48 -11.72 9.56 -28.32
C ALA A 48 -12.40 10.94 -28.40
N GLN A 49 -13.16 11.33 -27.37
CA GLN A 49 -13.81 12.63 -27.30
C GLN A 49 -12.81 13.75 -27.03
N ALA A 50 -11.83 13.54 -26.15
CA ALA A 50 -10.76 14.50 -25.89
C ALA A 50 -9.98 14.82 -27.17
N GLU A 51 -9.49 13.79 -27.88
CA GLU A 51 -8.78 13.96 -29.15
C GLU A 51 -9.65 14.66 -30.22
N TYR A 52 -10.95 14.35 -30.26
CA TYR A 52 -11.89 14.99 -31.17
C TYR A 52 -11.99 16.50 -30.89
N ASP A 53 -12.06 16.88 -29.61
CA ASP A 53 -12.19 18.28 -29.18
C ASP A 53 -10.89 19.07 -29.44
N GLU A 54 -9.76 18.39 -29.47
CA GLU A 54 -8.43 18.93 -29.84
C GLU A 54 -8.18 18.92 -31.36
N ALA A 55 -9.12 18.36 -32.12
CA ALA A 55 -9.04 18.16 -33.56
C ALA A 55 -7.90 17.21 -34.00
N ASP A 56 -7.39 16.35 -33.12
CA ASP A 56 -6.61 15.19 -33.52
C ASP A 56 -7.54 14.07 -34.02
N TRP A 57 -7.89 14.17 -35.30
CA TRP A 57 -8.78 13.19 -35.91
C TRP A 57 -8.17 11.80 -36.02
N SER A 58 -6.84 11.66 -35.99
CA SER A 58 -6.18 10.36 -36.11
C SER A 58 -6.35 9.58 -34.82
N ASP A 59 -6.03 10.21 -33.69
CA ASP A 59 -6.16 9.61 -32.37
C ASP A 59 -7.61 9.48 -31.93
N ALA A 60 -8.48 10.44 -32.29
CA ALA A 60 -9.92 10.30 -32.08
C ALA A 60 -10.47 9.03 -32.75
N ARG A 61 -10.04 8.72 -33.99
CA ARG A 61 -10.43 7.49 -34.68
C ARG A 61 -9.82 6.24 -34.05
N TYR A 62 -8.56 6.32 -33.63
CA TYR A 62 -7.88 5.22 -32.95
C TYR A 62 -8.64 4.82 -31.68
N PHE A 63 -8.88 5.77 -30.78
CA PHE A 63 -9.58 5.50 -29.53
C PHE A 63 -11.05 5.15 -29.74
N THR A 64 -11.74 5.70 -30.76
CA THR A 64 -13.09 5.23 -31.14
C THR A 64 -13.08 3.73 -31.50
N SER A 65 -12.06 3.28 -32.24
CA SER A 65 -11.90 1.86 -32.57
C SER A 65 -11.60 1.01 -31.34
N ARG A 66 -10.71 1.48 -30.45
CA ARG A 66 -10.39 0.78 -29.18
C ARG A 66 -11.61 0.66 -28.28
N SER A 67 -12.38 1.73 -28.14
CA SER A 67 -13.65 1.79 -27.41
C SER A 67 -14.64 0.75 -27.93
N LYS A 68 -14.82 0.67 -29.26
CA LYS A 68 -15.67 -0.35 -29.90
C LYS A 68 -15.15 -1.78 -29.65
N MET A 69 -13.85 -2.01 -29.76
CA MET A 69 -13.26 -3.32 -29.48
C MET A 69 -13.50 -3.75 -28.04
N ALA A 70 -13.33 -2.84 -27.07
CA ALA A 70 -13.61 -3.10 -25.66
C ALA A 70 -15.10 -3.44 -25.43
N ALA A 71 -16.04 -2.68 -26.01
CA ALA A 71 -17.48 -2.99 -25.90
C ALA A 71 -17.82 -4.42 -26.37
N MET A 72 -17.10 -4.90 -27.41
CA MET A 72 -17.26 -6.22 -28.00
C MET A 72 -16.38 -7.31 -27.34
N SER A 73 -15.70 -7.01 -26.23
CA SER A 73 -14.73 -7.92 -25.58
C SER A 73 -13.60 -8.40 -26.51
N GLN A 74 -13.19 -7.56 -27.46
CA GLN A 74 -12.17 -7.83 -28.49
C GLN A 74 -10.90 -6.99 -28.31
N ASP A 75 -10.78 -6.26 -27.21
CA ASP A 75 -9.57 -5.49 -26.93
C ASP A 75 -8.34 -6.40 -26.73
N THR A 76 -7.21 -5.98 -27.29
CA THR A 76 -5.97 -6.78 -27.35
C THR A 76 -4.94 -6.42 -26.28
N GLY A 77 -5.33 -5.62 -25.28
CA GLY A 77 -4.45 -5.18 -24.21
C GLY A 77 -3.77 -3.82 -24.48
N PRO A 78 -2.81 -3.43 -23.63
CA PRO A 78 -2.13 -2.14 -23.73
C PRO A 78 -1.40 -1.97 -25.07
N GLN A 79 -1.48 -0.77 -25.64
CA GLN A 79 -0.90 -0.42 -26.94
C GLN A 79 0.57 -0.83 -27.01
N MET A 80 1.01 -1.27 -28.19
CA MET A 80 2.41 -1.61 -28.40
C MET A 80 3.23 -0.33 -28.53
N ILE A 81 4.35 -0.25 -27.81
CA ILE A 81 5.28 0.92 -27.83
C ILE A 81 5.73 1.23 -29.26
N SER A 82 5.93 0.19 -30.09
CA SER A 82 6.34 0.31 -31.48
C SER A 82 5.30 0.97 -32.40
N GLU A 83 4.07 1.19 -31.93
CA GLU A 83 3.03 1.90 -32.67
C GLU A 83 3.17 3.42 -32.58
N ARG A 84 4.08 3.92 -31.73
CA ARG A 84 4.27 5.35 -31.45
C ARG A 84 5.73 5.77 -31.61
N SER A 85 5.95 7.01 -32.05
CA SER A 85 7.28 7.61 -32.19
C SER A 85 7.68 8.37 -30.92
N LEU A 86 8.19 7.64 -29.91
CA LEU A 86 8.49 8.23 -28.60
C LEU A 86 9.85 8.96 -28.51
N PRO A 87 9.99 10.00 -27.66
CA PRO A 87 11.26 10.62 -27.35
C PRO A 87 12.26 9.64 -26.72
N GLU A 88 13.54 9.68 -27.12
CA GLU A 88 14.59 8.72 -26.69
C GLU A 88 14.68 8.52 -25.16
N GLY A 89 14.49 9.59 -24.38
CA GLY A 89 14.55 9.54 -22.92
C GLY A 89 13.34 8.91 -22.22
N SER A 90 12.23 8.69 -22.93
CA SER A 90 10.98 8.16 -22.36
C SER A 90 10.83 6.64 -22.50
N VAL A 91 11.53 6.04 -23.49
CA VAL A 91 11.33 4.64 -23.90
C VAL A 91 11.54 3.66 -22.75
N ALA A 92 12.63 3.82 -21.98
CA ALA A 92 12.96 2.90 -20.90
C ALA A 92 11.89 2.86 -19.80
N GLU A 93 11.29 4.02 -19.46
CA GLU A 93 10.23 4.09 -18.46
C GLU A 93 8.95 3.42 -18.97
N VAL A 94 8.59 3.74 -20.21
CA VAL A 94 7.41 3.21 -20.88
C VAL A 94 7.49 1.68 -21.05
N GLU A 95 8.66 1.13 -21.34
CA GLU A 95 8.90 -0.31 -21.43
C GLU A 95 8.62 -1.02 -20.09
N VAL A 96 9.13 -0.46 -18.99
CA VAL A 96 8.88 -0.97 -17.63
C VAL A 96 7.41 -0.85 -17.29
N ALA A 97 6.81 0.32 -17.51
CA ALA A 97 5.40 0.57 -17.25
C ALA A 97 4.49 -0.43 -17.97
N ARG A 98 4.75 -0.69 -19.26
CA ARG A 98 3.98 -1.66 -20.04
C ARG A 98 4.14 -3.08 -19.50
N SER A 99 5.38 -3.46 -19.14
CA SER A 99 5.67 -4.76 -18.56
C SER A 99 4.91 -4.97 -17.24
N ASP A 100 4.93 -3.98 -16.35
CA ASP A 100 4.25 -4.04 -15.06
C ASP A 100 2.72 -4.08 -15.21
N LEU A 101 2.18 -3.29 -16.16
CA LEU A 101 0.77 -3.32 -16.49
C LEU A 101 0.35 -4.69 -17.01
N MET A 102 1.08 -5.25 -17.97
CA MET A 102 0.80 -6.60 -18.48
C MET A 102 0.84 -7.64 -17.35
N ALA A 103 1.87 -7.61 -16.51
CA ALA A 103 1.98 -8.54 -15.37
C ALA A 103 0.80 -8.42 -14.41
N ALA A 104 0.35 -7.20 -14.10
CA ALA A 104 -0.81 -6.98 -13.23
C ALA A 104 -2.12 -7.47 -13.86
N LEU A 105 -2.32 -7.23 -15.17
CA LEU A 105 -3.49 -7.74 -15.90
C LEU A 105 -3.51 -9.28 -15.90
N ASP A 106 -2.38 -9.92 -16.19
CA ASP A 106 -2.22 -11.38 -16.25
C ASP A 106 -2.34 -12.05 -14.87
N ALA A 107 -1.99 -11.34 -13.79
CA ALA A 107 -2.13 -11.81 -12.41
C ALA A 107 -3.59 -11.81 -11.90
N GLY A 108 -4.57 -11.50 -12.76
CA GLY A 108 -5.99 -11.44 -12.42
C GLY A 108 -6.49 -10.04 -12.10
N GLY A 109 -5.73 -8.99 -12.44
CA GLY A 109 -6.12 -7.60 -12.19
C GLY A 109 -7.41 -7.20 -12.91
N ARG A 110 -7.67 -7.81 -14.08
CA ARG A 110 -8.93 -7.62 -14.84
C ARG A 110 -10.17 -8.03 -14.04
N ASP A 111 -10.06 -9.06 -13.21
CA ASP A 111 -11.19 -9.57 -12.43
C ASP A 111 -11.27 -8.91 -11.06
N LYS A 112 -10.13 -8.81 -10.35
CA LYS A 112 -10.08 -8.31 -8.98
C LYS A 112 -10.20 -6.79 -8.88
N ALA A 113 -9.75 -6.06 -9.91
CA ALA A 113 -9.66 -4.61 -9.90
C ALA A 113 -10.16 -4.01 -11.24
N ALA A 114 -11.24 -4.55 -11.79
CA ALA A 114 -11.73 -4.28 -13.14
C ALA A 114 -11.65 -2.81 -13.60
N SER A 115 -12.23 -1.87 -12.84
CA SER A 115 -12.23 -0.45 -13.21
C SER A 115 -10.82 0.18 -13.14
N ALA A 116 -10.02 -0.19 -12.14
CA ALA A 116 -8.65 0.31 -12.00
C ALA A 116 -7.73 -0.27 -13.09
N ALA A 117 -7.89 -1.56 -13.42
CA ALA A 117 -7.18 -2.22 -14.51
C ALA A 117 -7.51 -1.60 -15.87
N ALA A 118 -8.79 -1.33 -16.14
CA ALA A 118 -9.21 -0.65 -17.36
C ALA A 118 -8.68 0.79 -17.42
N ARG A 119 -8.67 1.50 -16.27
CA ARG A 119 -8.09 2.85 -16.20
C ARG A 119 -6.59 2.81 -16.46
N ALA A 120 -5.85 1.90 -15.84
CA ALA A 120 -4.42 1.75 -16.04
C ALA A 120 -4.10 1.48 -17.52
N GLN A 121 -4.85 0.60 -18.20
CA GLN A 121 -4.66 0.37 -19.63
C GLN A 121 -4.93 1.63 -20.48
N SER A 122 -6.09 2.26 -20.31
CA SER A 122 -6.43 3.47 -21.08
C SER A 122 -5.46 4.63 -20.82
N SER A 123 -4.98 4.80 -19.58
CA SER A 123 -4.02 5.86 -19.22
C SER A 123 -2.62 5.58 -19.73
N PHE A 124 -2.21 4.31 -19.81
CA PHE A 124 -0.96 3.95 -20.48
C PHE A 124 -1.01 4.34 -21.96
N ASP A 125 -2.11 4.02 -22.64
CA ASP A 125 -2.27 4.35 -24.07
C ASP A 125 -2.37 5.87 -24.30
N CYS A 126 -3.06 6.62 -23.41
CA CYS A 126 -3.03 8.08 -23.44
C CYS A 126 -1.60 8.60 -23.28
N TRP A 127 -0.85 8.10 -22.29
CA TRP A 127 0.51 8.57 -22.05
C TRP A 127 1.43 8.33 -23.26
N LEU A 128 1.24 7.23 -23.99
CA LEU A 128 1.97 7.00 -25.24
C LEU A 128 1.63 8.01 -26.33
N GLN A 129 0.36 8.40 -26.47
CA GLN A 129 -0.09 9.40 -27.44
C GLN A 129 0.46 10.79 -27.07
N GLU A 130 0.32 11.21 -25.82
CA GLU A 130 0.84 12.50 -25.33
C GLU A 130 2.36 12.62 -25.48
N LEU A 131 3.10 11.52 -25.25
CA LEU A 131 4.54 11.48 -25.47
C LEU A 131 4.94 11.57 -26.94
N GLU A 132 4.13 11.03 -27.85
CA GLU A 132 4.38 11.13 -29.30
C GLU A 132 4.19 12.58 -29.78
N GLU A 133 3.19 13.29 -29.25
CA GLU A 133 3.01 14.71 -29.54
C GLU A 133 4.14 15.55 -28.95
N ASN A 134 4.45 15.31 -27.67
CA ASN A 134 5.52 15.99 -26.93
C ASN A 134 5.37 17.53 -26.96
N ILE A 135 4.12 18.03 -26.87
CA ILE A 135 3.79 19.46 -26.92
C ILE A 135 3.45 20.00 -25.53
N GLN A 136 2.55 19.33 -24.80
CA GLN A 136 2.01 19.80 -23.53
C GLN A 136 2.46 18.90 -22.38
N GLN A 137 3.45 19.35 -21.61
CA GLN A 137 4.01 18.56 -20.49
C GLN A 137 2.94 18.21 -19.43
N GLU A 138 1.97 19.10 -19.23
CA GLU A 138 0.89 18.87 -18.26
C GLU A 138 0.03 17.65 -18.63
N ASP A 139 -0.28 17.46 -19.91
CA ASP A 139 -1.10 16.35 -20.39
C ASP A 139 -0.33 15.02 -20.32
N ILE A 140 0.96 15.03 -20.70
CA ILE A 140 1.88 13.92 -20.48
C ILE A 140 1.90 13.51 -19.00
N ASP A 141 2.09 14.48 -18.10
CA ASP A 141 2.17 14.23 -16.65
C ASP A 141 0.83 13.72 -16.09
N ASN A 142 -0.29 14.24 -16.58
CA ASN A 142 -1.63 13.83 -16.18
C ASN A 142 -1.91 12.37 -16.59
N CYS A 143 -1.62 11.99 -17.84
CA CYS A 143 -1.83 10.62 -18.30
C CYS A 143 -0.85 9.63 -17.66
N ARG A 144 0.42 10.00 -17.50
CA ARG A 144 1.42 9.21 -16.75
C ARG A 144 1.02 9.00 -15.29
N SER A 145 0.57 10.06 -14.61
CA SER A 145 0.15 10.00 -13.21
C SER A 145 -1.10 9.14 -13.04
N ALA A 146 -2.09 9.29 -13.92
CA ALA A 146 -3.29 8.47 -13.92
C ALA A 146 -2.97 6.98 -14.13
N PHE A 147 -2.00 6.67 -15.01
CA PHE A 147 -1.50 5.32 -15.21
C PHE A 147 -0.93 4.72 -13.92
N TYR A 148 0.04 5.38 -13.28
CA TYR A 148 0.70 4.85 -12.09
C TYR A 148 -0.25 4.73 -10.89
N GLN A 149 -1.17 5.68 -10.72
CA GLN A 149 -2.19 5.59 -9.66
C GLN A 149 -3.12 4.40 -9.87
N ALA A 150 -3.60 4.19 -11.10
CA ALA A 150 -4.48 3.08 -11.43
C ALA A 150 -3.75 1.73 -11.29
N LEU A 151 -2.50 1.63 -11.76
CA LEU A 151 -1.69 0.43 -11.61
C LEU A 151 -1.42 0.09 -10.14
N ALA A 152 -1.16 1.10 -9.29
CA ALA A 152 -0.97 0.88 -7.85
C ALA A 152 -2.24 0.31 -7.18
N ILE A 153 -3.43 0.77 -7.58
CA ILE A 153 -4.70 0.21 -7.10
C ILE A 153 -4.83 -1.25 -7.54
N VAL A 154 -4.53 -1.57 -8.79
CA VAL A 154 -4.56 -2.97 -9.28
C VAL A 154 -3.61 -3.84 -8.46
N GLN A 155 -2.38 -3.38 -8.24
CA GLN A 155 -1.39 -4.12 -7.46
C GLN A 155 -1.85 -4.35 -6.02
N ALA A 156 -2.46 -3.35 -5.37
CA ALA A 156 -3.01 -3.48 -4.02
C ALA A 156 -4.15 -4.51 -3.93
N GLU A 157 -5.04 -4.58 -4.92
CA GLU A 157 -6.12 -5.59 -4.98
C GLU A 157 -5.60 -7.01 -5.32
N LEU A 158 -4.42 -7.09 -5.95
CA LEU A 158 -3.74 -8.35 -6.22
C LEU A 158 -2.97 -8.87 -5.01
N GLU A 159 -2.59 -8.00 -4.08
CA GLU A 159 -1.93 -8.41 -2.85
C GLU A 159 -2.80 -9.43 -2.11
N PRO A 160 -2.21 -10.55 -1.62
CA PRO A 160 -2.96 -11.48 -0.80
C PRO A 160 -3.56 -10.72 0.38
N ALA A 161 -4.88 -10.85 0.57
CA ALA A 161 -5.55 -10.31 1.74
C ALA A 161 -4.71 -10.68 2.98
N ALA A 162 -4.24 -9.66 3.71
CA ALA A 162 -3.50 -9.87 4.93
C ALA A 162 -4.28 -10.89 5.76
N ALA A 163 -3.62 -12.00 6.13
CA ALA A 163 -4.27 -13.05 6.90
C ALA A 163 -5.00 -12.38 8.07
N PRO A 164 -6.28 -12.71 8.34
CA PRO A 164 -7.04 -12.05 9.39
C PRO A 164 -6.19 -12.14 10.67
N MET A 165 -5.75 -10.98 11.17
CA MET A 165 -5.03 -10.94 12.42
C MET A 165 -5.94 -11.62 13.43
N ALA A 166 -5.49 -12.75 13.98
CA ALA A 166 -6.23 -13.46 15.01
C ALA A 166 -6.64 -12.41 16.05
N ALA A 167 -7.92 -12.42 16.45
CA ALA A 167 -8.44 -11.53 17.48
C ALA A 167 -7.40 -11.45 18.61
N ALA A 168 -6.94 -10.23 18.91
CA ALA A 168 -5.81 -10.01 19.81
C ALA A 168 -6.02 -10.84 21.08
N MET A 169 -5.11 -11.79 21.31
CA MET A 169 -5.14 -12.54 22.57
C MET A 169 -5.06 -11.53 23.71
N PRO A 170 -5.84 -11.70 24.80
CA PRO A 170 -5.74 -10.80 25.94
C PRO A 170 -4.27 -10.74 26.38
N MET A 171 -3.75 -9.53 26.52
CA MET A 171 -2.36 -9.32 26.89
C MET A 171 -2.04 -10.06 28.20
N PRO A 172 -0.81 -10.59 28.35
CA PRO A 172 -0.41 -11.25 29.58
C PRO A 172 -0.61 -10.33 30.78
N VAL A 173 -0.92 -10.93 31.93
CA VAL A 173 -0.90 -10.21 33.21
C VAL A 173 0.50 -9.61 33.46
N PRO A 174 0.59 -8.49 34.21
CA PRO A 174 1.88 -7.90 34.53
C PRO A 174 2.87 -8.88 35.15
N MET A 175 4.14 -8.75 34.80
CA MET A 175 5.24 -9.58 35.31
C MET A 175 6.20 -8.71 36.12
N ASN A 176 6.66 -9.21 37.26
CA ASN A 176 7.46 -8.45 38.20
C ASN A 176 8.87 -9.04 38.34
N VAL A 177 9.89 -8.22 38.10
CA VAL A 177 11.28 -8.58 38.39
C VAL A 177 11.65 -7.98 39.74
N TYR A 178 11.84 -8.83 40.75
CA TYR A 178 12.21 -8.41 42.10
C TYR A 178 13.73 -8.40 42.29
N PHE A 179 14.18 -7.55 43.21
CA PHE A 179 15.60 -7.34 43.50
C PHE A 179 15.92 -7.52 44.97
N GLY A 180 17.17 -7.91 45.24
CA GLY A 180 17.70 -7.92 46.60
C GLY A 180 17.76 -6.53 47.22
N PHE A 181 17.92 -6.50 48.55
CA PHE A 181 18.21 -5.25 49.25
C PHE A 181 19.48 -4.61 48.68
N ASP A 182 19.44 -3.29 48.52
CA ASP A 182 20.55 -2.47 48.02
C ASP A 182 21.22 -3.00 46.73
N SER A 183 20.40 -3.56 45.83
CA SER A 183 20.92 -4.24 44.64
C SER A 183 20.05 -4.00 43.41
N ALA A 184 20.74 -3.93 42.27
CA ALA A 184 20.19 -3.99 40.92
C ALA A 184 20.53 -5.30 40.19
N ALA A 185 21.23 -6.23 40.85
CA ALA A 185 21.61 -7.49 40.24
C ALA A 185 20.38 -8.37 39.98
N ILE A 186 20.28 -8.90 38.77
CA ILE A 186 19.25 -9.85 38.38
C ILE A 186 19.73 -11.26 38.78
N ASP A 187 19.06 -11.89 39.72
CA ASP A 187 19.34 -13.27 40.12
C ASP A 187 18.72 -14.30 39.16
N GLY A 188 18.91 -15.58 39.43
CA GLY A 188 18.36 -16.64 38.58
C GLY A 188 16.82 -16.64 38.48
N LYS A 189 16.11 -16.17 39.52
CA LYS A 189 14.64 -16.05 39.49
C LYS A 189 14.24 -14.87 38.61
N GLY A 190 14.90 -13.72 38.78
CA GLY A 190 14.72 -12.55 37.94
C GLY A 190 14.99 -12.83 36.46
N MET A 191 16.05 -13.58 36.16
CA MET A 191 16.34 -14.00 34.78
C MET A 191 15.26 -14.93 34.21
N SER A 192 14.70 -15.81 35.05
CA SER A 192 13.58 -16.68 34.63
C SER A 192 12.34 -15.87 34.27
N VAL A 193 12.04 -14.80 35.03
CA VAL A 193 10.94 -13.87 34.72
C VAL A 193 11.22 -13.13 33.41
N ILE A 194 12.45 -12.64 33.20
CA ILE A 194 12.85 -11.95 31.97
C ILE A 194 12.68 -12.84 30.74
N ASN A 195 13.07 -14.12 30.83
CA ASN A 195 12.83 -15.06 29.75
C ASN A 195 11.33 -15.22 29.44
N GLY A 196 10.48 -15.27 30.49
CA GLY A 196 9.03 -15.27 30.32
C GLY A 196 8.49 -14.00 29.67
N ILE A 197 9.07 -12.83 29.96
CA ILE A 197 8.72 -11.56 29.30
C ILE A 197 9.10 -11.59 27.82
N VAL A 198 10.28 -12.11 27.47
CA VAL A 198 10.74 -12.25 26.07
C VAL A 198 9.83 -13.21 25.30
N GLU A 199 9.48 -14.35 25.90
CA GLU A 199 8.55 -15.30 25.31
C GLU A 199 7.17 -14.67 25.09
N ALA A 200 6.65 -13.94 26.09
CA ALA A 200 5.39 -13.23 25.98
C ALA A 200 5.44 -12.13 24.89
N TYR A 201 6.54 -11.38 24.79
CA TYR A 201 6.72 -10.40 23.72
C TYR A 201 6.64 -11.06 22.33
N GLY A 202 7.36 -12.17 22.13
CA GLY A 202 7.33 -12.91 20.86
C GLY A 202 5.96 -13.52 20.54
N LYS A 203 5.25 -14.03 21.55
CA LYS A 203 3.95 -14.69 21.38
C LYS A 203 2.80 -13.72 21.12
N TYR A 204 2.75 -12.61 21.87
CA TYR A 204 1.61 -11.69 21.85
C TYR A 204 1.84 -10.44 20.98
N SER A 205 3.07 -10.18 20.54
CA SER A 205 3.43 -9.05 19.67
C SER A 205 2.82 -7.71 20.12
N PRO A 206 3.04 -7.29 21.38
CA PRO A 206 2.44 -6.08 21.94
C PRO A 206 2.89 -4.82 21.16
N ALA A 207 2.07 -3.77 21.20
CA ALA A 207 2.43 -2.45 20.68
C ALA A 207 3.67 -1.89 21.40
N SER A 208 3.69 -2.02 22.74
CA SER A 208 4.80 -1.64 23.61
C SER A 208 4.85 -2.44 24.91
N VAL A 209 6.01 -2.44 25.57
CA VAL A 209 6.27 -3.04 26.88
C VAL A 209 6.65 -1.92 27.85
N SER A 210 5.79 -1.66 28.82
CA SER A 210 6.00 -0.64 29.86
C SER A 210 6.77 -1.24 31.03
N LEU A 211 7.81 -0.53 31.47
CA LEU A 211 8.71 -0.89 32.56
C LEU A 211 8.64 0.22 33.60
N VAL A 212 8.08 -0.04 34.78
CA VAL A 212 8.04 0.92 35.89
C VAL A 212 8.88 0.40 37.04
N ALA A 213 9.88 1.19 37.44
CA ALA A 213 10.87 0.79 38.42
C ALA A 213 10.69 1.48 39.76
N TYR A 214 10.79 0.68 40.83
CA TYR A 214 10.57 1.09 42.20
C TYR A 214 11.75 0.71 43.10
N ALA A 215 11.84 1.44 44.21
CA ALA A 215 12.64 1.12 45.37
C ALA A 215 11.75 1.11 46.62
N ASP A 216 12.22 0.47 47.70
CA ASP A 216 11.55 0.60 48.98
C ASP A 216 11.77 2.01 49.56
N ARG A 217 11.01 2.36 50.59
CA ARG A 217 11.07 3.69 51.22
C ARG A 217 12.14 3.77 52.31
N ALA A 218 13.05 2.80 52.39
CA ALA A 218 14.11 2.81 53.38
C ALA A 218 15.31 3.60 52.84
N GLY A 219 15.81 4.55 53.63
CA GLY A 219 17.00 5.32 53.28
C GLY A 219 16.67 6.65 52.59
N ASP A 220 17.59 7.11 51.75
CA ASP A 220 17.51 8.40 51.07
C ASP A 220 16.72 8.31 49.76
N ALA A 221 15.82 9.27 49.53
CA ALA A 221 14.94 9.29 48.37
C ALA A 221 15.70 9.37 47.04
N MET A 222 16.72 10.23 46.95
CA MET A 222 17.52 10.37 45.72
C MET A 222 18.32 9.11 45.44
N TYR A 223 18.83 8.48 46.49
CA TYR A 223 19.49 7.19 46.39
C TYR A 223 18.54 6.10 45.85
N ASN A 224 17.31 6.05 46.37
CA ASN A 224 16.27 5.12 45.95
C ASN A 224 15.86 5.31 44.49
N ASP A 225 15.78 6.55 44.00
CA ASP A 225 15.56 6.87 42.58
C ASP A 225 16.69 6.33 41.69
N ILE A 226 17.94 6.54 42.10
CA ILE A 226 19.13 6.04 41.37
C ILE A 226 19.11 4.51 41.35
N LEU A 227 18.80 3.86 42.46
CA LEU A 227 18.74 2.41 42.56
C LEU A 227 17.62 1.82 41.69
N ALA A 228 16.44 2.44 41.69
CA ALA A 228 15.34 2.06 40.81
C ALA A 228 15.73 2.23 39.32
N LYS A 229 16.44 3.30 38.98
CA LYS A 229 17.00 3.47 37.64
C LYS A 229 17.97 2.36 37.26
N SER A 230 18.94 2.02 38.13
CA SER A 230 19.90 0.95 37.85
C SER A 230 19.20 -0.40 37.63
N ARG A 231 18.14 -0.69 38.38
CA ARG A 231 17.32 -1.90 38.20
C ARG A 231 16.68 -1.97 36.82
N VAL A 232 16.06 -0.87 36.37
CA VAL A 232 15.39 -0.88 35.06
C VAL A 232 16.40 -0.93 33.92
N ASP A 233 17.57 -0.32 34.07
CA ASP A 233 18.64 -0.40 33.08
C ASP A 233 19.12 -1.85 32.87
N GLU A 234 19.29 -2.63 33.96
CA GLU A 234 19.66 -4.05 33.86
C GLU A 234 18.54 -4.89 33.22
N VAL A 235 17.27 -4.62 33.53
CA VAL A 235 16.13 -5.30 32.89
C VAL A 235 16.07 -4.97 31.40
N VAL A 236 16.23 -3.70 31.02
CA VAL A 236 16.26 -3.26 29.61
C VAL A 236 17.38 -3.96 28.86
N LYS A 237 18.58 -4.02 29.44
CA LYS A 237 19.73 -4.71 28.84
C LYS A 237 19.44 -6.19 28.61
N ALA A 238 18.85 -6.87 29.57
CA ALA A 238 18.49 -8.29 29.45
C ALA A 238 17.38 -8.53 28.42
N LEU A 239 16.33 -7.69 28.39
CA LEU A 239 15.26 -7.76 27.39
C LEU A 239 15.77 -7.52 25.97
N ARG A 240 16.68 -6.55 25.79
CA ARG A 240 17.31 -6.29 24.50
C ARG A 240 18.19 -7.44 24.05
N ALA A 241 18.94 -8.07 24.97
CA ALA A 241 19.70 -9.28 24.66
C ALA A 241 18.79 -10.45 24.25
N GLY A 242 17.56 -10.50 24.79
CA GLY A 242 16.49 -11.41 24.37
C GLY A 242 15.76 -11.03 23.08
N GLY A 243 16.14 -9.94 22.41
CA GLY A 243 15.57 -9.54 21.11
C GLY A 243 14.41 -8.55 21.17
N VAL A 244 14.05 -8.01 22.34
CA VAL A 244 13.04 -6.95 22.45
C VAL A 244 13.65 -5.61 21.97
N PRO A 245 13.12 -4.97 20.91
CA PRO A 245 13.68 -3.72 20.39
C PRO A 245 13.54 -2.57 21.39
N ALA A 246 14.54 -1.68 21.44
CA ALA A 246 14.49 -0.50 22.32
C ALA A 246 13.28 0.41 22.01
N SER A 247 12.86 0.50 20.75
CA SER A 247 11.68 1.26 20.32
C SER A 247 10.36 0.73 20.89
N LYS A 248 10.36 -0.49 21.44
CA LYS A 248 9.18 -1.12 22.05
C LYS A 248 9.16 -1.00 23.57
N LEU A 249 10.21 -0.45 24.19
CA LEU A 249 10.33 -0.35 25.65
C LEU A 249 9.96 1.07 26.11
N ALA A 250 8.94 1.18 26.96
CA ALA A 250 8.54 2.43 27.60
C ALA A 250 8.97 2.43 29.07
N ILE A 251 9.99 3.22 29.42
CA ILE A 251 10.64 3.18 30.74
C ILE A 251 10.13 4.33 31.61
N SER A 252 9.80 4.03 32.87
CA SER A 252 9.45 4.99 33.91
C SER A 252 10.13 4.61 35.22
N ILE A 253 10.60 5.62 35.97
CA ILE A 253 11.25 5.45 37.26
C ILE A 253 10.36 6.16 38.28
N SER A 254 9.79 5.39 39.19
CA SER A 254 8.98 5.92 40.29
C SER A 254 9.79 6.05 41.58
N GLY A 255 10.90 5.29 41.69
CA GLY A 255 11.72 5.27 42.90
C GLY A 255 10.91 4.83 44.10
N GLU A 256 10.91 5.63 45.17
CA GLU A 256 10.11 5.40 46.37
C GLU A 256 8.71 6.06 46.34
N ALA A 257 8.37 6.75 45.25
CA ALA A 257 7.04 7.31 45.04
C ALA A 257 6.07 6.24 44.51
N ASN A 258 4.80 6.32 44.89
CA ASN A 258 3.71 5.46 44.40
C ASN A 258 4.04 3.95 44.41
N VAL A 259 4.74 3.51 45.46
CA VAL A 259 5.21 2.13 45.60
C VAL A 259 4.06 1.11 45.53
N PRO A 260 4.29 -0.11 44.97
CA PRO A 260 3.24 -1.12 44.83
C PRO A 260 2.62 -1.56 46.16
N VAL A 261 3.43 -1.63 47.21
CA VAL A 261 3.00 -1.94 48.58
C VAL A 261 3.16 -0.68 49.42
N ALA A 262 2.05 -0.13 49.90
CA ALA A 262 2.09 1.08 50.72
C ALA A 262 2.84 0.84 52.04
N THR A 263 3.81 1.70 52.33
CA THR A 263 4.57 1.69 53.58
C THR A 263 4.81 3.11 54.07
N ASP A 264 5.09 3.26 55.36
CA ASP A 264 5.58 4.53 55.91
C ASP A 264 7.00 4.84 55.40
N ASP A 265 7.42 6.09 55.60
CA ASP A 265 8.77 6.54 55.28
C ASP A 265 9.82 5.85 56.16
N GLY A 266 10.96 5.48 55.57
CA GLY A 266 12.02 4.74 56.25
C GLY A 266 11.76 3.23 56.38
N VAL A 267 10.64 2.70 55.87
CA VAL A 267 10.28 1.28 56.01
C VAL A 267 10.73 0.47 54.79
N ALA A 268 11.49 -0.59 55.05
CA ALA A 268 11.94 -1.54 54.03
C ALA A 268 10.83 -2.54 53.65
N GLU A 269 10.63 -2.76 52.36
CA GLU A 269 9.61 -3.69 51.84
C GLU A 269 10.09 -4.37 50.55
N GLN A 270 10.18 -5.70 50.56
CA GLN A 270 10.66 -6.50 49.42
C GLN A 270 9.76 -6.37 48.20
N GLY A 271 8.45 -6.21 48.40
CA GLY A 271 7.49 -5.99 47.33
C GLY A 271 7.73 -4.70 46.53
N ASN A 272 8.43 -3.73 47.12
CA ASN A 272 8.74 -2.44 46.49
C ASN A 272 10.09 -2.41 45.78
N ARG A 273 10.92 -3.44 45.97
CA ARG A 273 12.18 -3.62 45.24
C ARG A 273 11.91 -4.34 43.92
N VAL A 274 11.28 -3.65 42.98
CA VAL A 274 10.66 -4.28 41.80
C VAL A 274 10.70 -3.42 40.55
N VAL A 275 10.82 -4.07 39.39
CA VAL A 275 10.43 -3.52 38.09
C VAL A 275 9.17 -4.24 37.64
N VAL A 276 8.08 -3.48 37.51
CA VAL A 276 6.77 -3.97 37.04
C VAL A 276 6.73 -3.84 35.52
N VAL A 277 6.42 -4.95 34.84
CA VAL A 277 6.39 -5.05 33.38
C VAL A 277 4.96 -5.27 32.90
N THR A 278 4.46 -4.38 32.05
CA THR A 278 3.10 -4.45 31.49
C THR A 278 3.13 -4.41 29.97
N PHE A 279 2.35 -5.27 29.33
CA PHE A 279 2.21 -5.33 27.87
C PHE A 279 1.04 -4.45 27.43
N LYS A 280 1.26 -3.57 26.45
CA LYS A 280 0.25 -2.66 25.91
C LYS A 280 -0.14 -3.07 24.50
N ASP A 281 -1.44 -3.06 24.24
CA ASP A 281 -2.00 -3.25 22.91
C ASP A 281 -1.95 -1.95 22.09
N SER A 282 -2.25 -2.04 20.79
CA SER A 282 -2.26 -0.92 19.84
C SER A 282 -3.57 -0.11 19.86
N MET A 283 -4.43 -0.33 20.87
CA MET A 283 -5.75 0.31 20.99
C MET A 283 -5.66 1.77 21.42
#